data_AF-A0A7V4IXA2-F1
#
_entry.id   AF-A0A7V4IXA2-F1
#
_cell.length_a   1.000
_cell.length_b   1.000
_cell.length_c   1.000
_cell.angle_alpha   90.00
_cell.angle_beta   90.00
_cell.angle_gamma   90.00
#
_symmetry.space_group_name_H-M   'P 1'
#
loop_
_entity.id
_entity.type
_entity.pdbx_description
1 polymer ?
#
loop_
_entity_poly.entity_id
_entity_poly.type
_entity_poly.pdbx_seq_one_letter_code
_entity_poly.pdbx_strand_id
1 'polypeptide(L)'
;MSSEPRLVVVGYGMGAHHARLIKEVPGLRLHGVCDVAPDKRERAAADHPGIRVYSAMPSVLADTEVDVVVIVTPHNTHAPLAIKAMEAGKHVVTDKAICVSSAELEQMIAARDRSGVHLTTFHNRRWDGDFLTVRRVVESGQLGMLYHIDSNVTYHAHMGGWRSDRDAMGGWMFDWGSHTLDQILLLASAR
;
A
#
# COMPACT_ATOMS: atom_id res chain seq x y z
N MET A 1 27.48 -3.00 6.67
CA MET A 1 26.20 -2.69 7.35
C MET A 1 25.32 -2.02 6.30
N SER A 2 24.21 -2.65 5.90
CA SER A 2 23.26 -1.97 5.00
C SER A 2 22.68 -0.77 5.75
N SER A 3 22.68 0.41 5.14
CA SER A 3 22.02 1.59 5.70
C SER A 3 20.53 1.32 5.88
N GLU A 4 19.91 1.91 6.92
CA GLU A 4 18.46 1.84 7.13
C GLU A 4 17.73 2.44 5.92
N PRO A 5 16.80 1.72 5.26
CA PRO A 5 16.04 2.26 4.15
C PRO A 5 15.24 3.50 4.57
N ARG A 6 15.30 4.52 3.73
CA ARG A 6 14.64 5.81 3.88
C ARG A 6 13.39 5.84 3.01
N LEU A 7 12.25 5.97 3.67
CA LEU A 7 10.94 5.86 3.05
C LEU A 7 10.28 7.23 2.92
N VAL A 8 9.66 7.49 1.77
CA VAL A 8 8.77 8.63 1.57
C VAL A 8 7.34 8.14 1.35
N VAL A 9 6.40 8.66 2.14
CA VAL A 9 4.97 8.38 1.97
C VAL A 9 4.35 9.41 1.01
N VAL A 10 3.74 8.96 -0.07
CA VAL A 10 3.04 9.78 -1.06
C VAL A 10 1.54 9.69 -0.81
N GLY A 11 0.91 10.81 -0.45
CA GLY A 11 -0.49 10.89 -0.02
C GLY A 11 -0.63 10.78 1.50
N TYR A 12 -0.92 11.89 2.18
CA TYR A 12 -0.98 12.02 3.64
C TYR A 12 -2.42 12.13 4.18
N GLY A 13 -3.34 11.41 3.53
CA GLY A 13 -4.64 11.05 4.10
C GLY A 13 -4.50 9.81 4.96
N MET A 14 -4.74 8.63 4.37
CA MET A 14 -4.46 7.34 5.02
C MET A 14 -2.96 7.10 5.23
N GLY A 15 -2.09 7.78 4.47
CA GLY A 15 -0.64 7.66 4.63
C GLY A 15 -0.10 8.11 5.98
N ALA A 16 -0.86 8.87 6.78
CA ALA A 16 -0.50 9.15 8.17
C ALA A 16 -0.38 7.85 9.00
N HIS A 17 -1.19 6.83 8.71
CA HIS A 17 -1.07 5.52 9.36
C HIS A 17 0.21 4.80 8.95
N HIS A 18 0.52 4.81 7.65
CA HIS A 18 1.77 4.24 7.11
C HIS A 18 3.01 4.92 7.70
N ALA A 19 3.01 6.25 7.77
CA ALA A 19 4.09 7.04 8.35
C ALA A 19 4.34 6.67 9.83
N ARG A 20 3.27 6.47 10.61
CA ARG A 20 3.37 5.98 11.98
C ARG A 20 3.98 4.58 12.05
N LEU A 21 3.47 3.63 11.26
CA LEU A 21 3.98 2.25 11.23
C LEU A 21 5.46 2.20 10.86
N ILE A 22 5.91 3.01 9.89
CA ILE A 22 7.32 3.09 9.50
C ILE A 22 8.21 3.46 10.71
N LYS A 23 7.78 4.41 11.54
CA LYS A 23 8.53 4.82 12.75
C LYS A 23 8.53 3.77 13.86
N GLU A 24 7.54 2.88 13.87
CA GLU A 24 7.39 1.82 14.88
C GLU A 24 8.23 0.58 14.55
N VAL A 25 8.71 0.44 13.32
CA VAL A 25 9.52 -0.71 12.88
C VAL A 25 11.01 -0.38 12.96
N PRO A 26 11.79 -1.07 13.83
CA PRO A 26 13.23 -0.89 13.91
C PRO A 26 13.91 -1.14 12.56
N GLY A 27 14.85 -0.27 12.21
CA GLY A 27 15.60 -0.35 10.95
C GLY A 27 14.91 0.29 9.75
N LEU A 28 13.71 0.89 9.91
CA LEU A 28 13.08 1.73 8.89
C LEU A 28 13.15 3.20 9.30
N ARG A 29 13.33 4.10 8.33
CA ARG A 29 13.34 5.54 8.57
C ARG A 29 12.30 6.27 7.73
N LEU A 30 11.37 6.96 8.39
CA LEU A 30 10.51 7.94 7.72
C LEU A 30 11.36 9.15 7.32
N HIS A 31 11.70 9.24 6.04
CA HIS A 31 12.50 10.34 5.49
C HIS A 31 11.66 11.54 5.10
N GLY A 32 10.45 11.29 4.61
CA GLY A 32 9.55 12.38 4.26
C GLY A 32 8.14 11.99 3.85
N VAL A 33 7.36 13.01 3.55
CA VAL A 33 5.99 12.90 3.06
C VAL A 33 5.84 13.79 1.83
N CYS A 34 5.15 13.27 0.80
CA CYS A 34 4.76 14.01 -0.37
C CYS A 34 3.23 14.10 -0.45
N ASP A 35 2.69 15.30 -0.57
CA ASP A 35 1.27 15.49 -0.84
C ASP A 35 1.08 16.75 -1.71
N VAL A 36 0.08 16.73 -2.59
CA VAL A 36 -0.26 17.90 -3.43
C VAL A 36 -0.97 18.98 -2.63
N ALA A 37 -1.67 18.60 -1.56
CA ALA A 37 -2.44 19.50 -0.73
C ALA A 37 -1.57 20.15 0.38
N PRO A 38 -1.52 21.50 0.47
CA PRO A 38 -0.70 22.20 1.47
C PRO A 38 -1.05 21.85 2.92
N ASP A 39 -2.33 21.71 3.26
CA ASP A 39 -2.80 21.36 4.60
C ASP A 39 -2.30 19.97 5.03
N LYS A 40 -2.24 19.02 4.09
CA LYS A 40 -1.70 17.68 4.34
C LYS A 40 -0.20 17.71 4.63
N ARG A 41 0.54 18.56 3.90
CA ARG A 41 1.97 18.79 4.11
C ARG A 41 2.27 19.44 5.46
N GLU A 42 1.50 20.47 5.83
CA GLU A 42 1.61 21.14 7.12
C GLU A 42 1.32 20.16 8.27
N ARG A 43 0.25 19.37 8.15
CA ARG A 43 -0.07 18.31 9.10
C ARG A 43 1.07 17.29 9.22
N ALA A 44 1.66 16.83 8.11
CA ALA A 44 2.76 15.88 8.14
C ALA A 44 3.99 16.44 8.88
N ALA A 45 4.33 17.70 8.66
CA ALA A 45 5.42 18.37 9.36
C ALA A 45 5.14 18.49 10.88
N ALA A 46 3.89 18.74 11.26
CA ALA A 46 3.47 18.82 12.66
C ALA A 46 3.46 17.44 13.36
N ASP A 47 2.90 16.42 12.71
CA ASP A 47 2.83 15.03 13.23
C ASP A 47 4.25 14.42 13.36
N HIS A 48 5.18 14.82 12.48
CA HIS A 48 6.52 14.25 12.38
C HIS A 48 7.59 15.33 12.21
N PRO A 49 8.00 16.01 13.30
CA PRO A 49 9.05 17.02 13.24
C PRO A 49 10.37 16.46 12.66
N GLY A 50 10.97 17.20 11.73
CA GLY A 50 12.29 16.87 11.14
C GLY A 50 12.26 16.00 9.88
N ILE A 51 11.09 15.57 9.40
CA ILE A 51 10.99 14.89 8.10
C ILE A 51 11.04 15.90 6.94
N ARG A 52 11.38 15.43 5.74
CA ARG A 52 11.22 16.22 4.51
C ARG A 52 9.76 16.27 4.09
N VAL A 53 9.37 17.39 3.49
CA VAL A 53 8.02 17.60 2.96
C VAL A 53 8.13 18.01 1.50
N TYR A 54 7.51 17.22 0.63
CA TYR A 54 7.54 17.43 -0.82
C TYR A 54 6.15 17.82 -1.31
N SER A 55 6.08 18.75 -2.27
CA SER A 55 4.83 19.18 -2.90
C SER A 55 4.45 18.37 -4.14
N ALA A 56 5.39 17.61 -4.71
CA ALA A 56 5.17 16.86 -5.93
C ALA A 56 6.13 15.68 -6.07
N MET A 57 5.68 14.65 -6.78
CA MET A 57 6.43 13.42 -7.02
C MET A 57 7.83 13.63 -7.64
N PRO A 58 8.04 14.52 -8.64
CA PRO A 58 9.38 14.71 -9.23
C PRO A 58 10.47 15.05 -8.20
N SER A 59 10.13 15.81 -7.14
CA SER A 59 11.08 16.14 -6.07
C SER A 59 11.44 14.92 -5.20
N VAL A 60 10.53 13.97 -5.06
CA VAL A 60 10.80 12.68 -4.38
C VAL A 60 11.73 11.81 -5.23
N LEU A 61 11.47 11.77 -6.55
CA LEU A 61 12.25 10.96 -7.49
C LEU A 61 13.69 11.46 -7.63
N ALA A 62 13.88 12.79 -7.60
CA ALA A 62 15.19 13.43 -7.69
C ALA A 62 16.00 13.33 -6.38
N ASP A 63 15.37 12.98 -5.26
CA ASP A 63 16.06 12.84 -3.99
C ASP A 63 16.82 11.51 -3.93
N THR A 64 18.15 11.59 -4.04
CA THR A 64 19.05 10.42 -3.96
C THR A 64 19.00 9.76 -2.59
N GLU A 65 18.48 10.47 -1.59
CA GLU A 65 18.35 9.96 -0.23
C GLU A 65 17.07 9.13 -0.01
N VAL A 66 16.21 8.96 -1.02
CA VAL A 66 15.00 8.13 -0.91
C VAL A 66 15.33 6.73 -1.42
N ASP A 67 15.03 5.69 -0.64
CA ASP A 67 15.23 4.31 -1.03
C ASP A 67 13.90 3.63 -1.42
N VAL A 68 12.82 3.97 -0.71
CA VAL A 68 11.48 3.39 -0.90
C VAL A 68 10.41 4.48 -1.01
N VAL A 69 9.48 4.32 -1.95
CA VAL A 69 8.28 5.14 -2.07
C VAL A 69 7.06 4.35 -1.65
N VAL A 70 6.32 4.85 -0.66
CA VAL A 70 5.08 4.26 -0.15
C VAL A 70 3.90 5.06 -0.70
N ILE A 71 3.14 4.50 -1.64
CA ILE A 71 2.07 5.20 -2.37
C ILE A 71 0.73 4.91 -1.70
N VAL A 72 0.09 5.95 -1.15
CA VAL A 72 -1.17 5.89 -0.40
C VAL A 72 -2.15 6.95 -0.95
N THR A 73 -2.32 6.95 -2.26
CA THR A 73 -3.11 7.91 -3.03
C THR A 73 -4.41 7.23 -3.54
N PRO A 74 -5.29 7.90 -4.33
CA PRO A 74 -6.41 7.20 -4.97
C PRO A 74 -5.92 6.07 -5.89
N HIS A 75 -6.65 4.96 -5.96
CA HIS A 75 -6.17 3.72 -6.59
C HIS A 75 -5.71 3.91 -8.05
N ASN A 76 -6.41 4.71 -8.84
CA ASN A 76 -6.07 4.98 -10.24
C ASN A 76 -4.72 5.71 -10.43
N THR A 77 -4.18 6.31 -9.37
CA THR A 77 -2.89 6.97 -9.42
C THR A 77 -1.73 6.05 -9.05
N HIS A 78 -1.99 4.86 -8.49
CA HIS A 78 -0.95 3.97 -8.01
C HIS A 78 -0.01 3.52 -9.13
N ALA A 79 -0.55 2.99 -10.23
CA ALA A 79 0.24 2.49 -11.34
C ALA A 79 1.17 3.55 -11.95
N PRO A 80 0.69 4.74 -12.39
CA PRO A 80 1.58 5.74 -12.98
C PRO A 80 2.62 6.29 -11.99
N LEU A 81 2.30 6.38 -10.69
CA LEU A 81 3.27 6.82 -9.66
C LEU A 81 4.31 5.74 -9.36
N ALA A 82 3.89 4.48 -9.25
CA ALA A 82 4.75 3.33 -8.99
C ALA A 82 5.75 3.12 -10.12
N ILE A 83 5.29 3.17 -11.38
CA ILE A 83 6.15 3.02 -12.56
C ILE A 83 7.24 4.09 -12.55
N LYS A 84 6.89 5.36 -12.35
CA LYS A 84 7.86 6.47 -12.27
C LYS A 84 8.85 6.32 -11.12
N ALA A 85 8.40 5.82 -9.96
CA ALA A 85 9.27 5.55 -8.82
C ALA A 85 10.28 4.43 -9.12
N MET A 86 9.82 3.33 -9.72
CA MET A 86 10.68 2.21 -10.09
C MET A 86 11.69 2.60 -11.16
N GLU A 87 11.25 3.35 -12.19
CA GLU A 87 12.13 3.85 -13.26
C GLU A 87 13.20 4.84 -12.74
N ALA A 88 12.94 5.50 -11.60
CA ALA A 88 13.92 6.31 -10.87
C ALA A 88 14.80 5.49 -9.91
N GLY A 89 14.73 4.15 -9.97
CA GLY A 89 15.51 3.23 -9.14
C GLY A 89 15.03 3.10 -7.70
N LYS A 90 13.78 3.48 -7.39
CA LYS A 90 13.22 3.41 -6.04
C LYS A 90 12.40 2.13 -5.85
N HIS A 91 12.51 1.48 -4.70
CA HIS A 91 11.58 0.42 -4.33
C HIS A 91 10.19 1.00 -4.08
N VAL A 92 9.14 0.22 -4.33
CA VAL A 92 7.76 0.69 -4.20
C VAL A 92 6.93 -0.22 -3.29
N VAL A 93 6.22 0.41 -2.36
CA VAL A 93 5.10 -0.18 -1.63
C VAL A 93 3.84 0.59 -2.03
N THR A 94 2.81 -0.06 -2.56
CA THR A 94 1.51 0.58 -2.74
C THR A 94 0.61 0.22 -1.55
N ASP A 95 -0.28 1.12 -1.15
CA ASP A 95 -1.46 0.71 -0.41
C ASP A 95 -2.35 -0.17 -1.30
N LYS A 96 -3.23 -0.96 -0.70
CA LYS A 96 -4.24 -1.69 -1.45
C LYS A 96 -5.37 -0.75 -1.92
N ALA A 97 -6.01 -0.98 -3.06
CA ALA A 97 -5.65 -1.94 -4.10
C ALA A 97 -4.39 -1.50 -4.86
N ILE A 98 -3.59 -2.44 -5.36
CA ILE A 98 -2.34 -2.13 -6.07
C ILE A 98 -2.54 -1.19 -7.28
N CYS A 99 -3.63 -1.36 -8.03
CA CYS A 99 -4.07 -0.54 -9.17
C CYS A 99 -5.54 -0.87 -9.52
N VAL A 100 -6.10 -0.26 -10.57
CA VAL A 100 -7.52 -0.43 -10.94
C VAL A 100 -7.76 -1.36 -12.15
N SER A 101 -6.71 -1.95 -12.72
CA SER A 101 -6.84 -2.99 -13.75
C SER A 101 -5.67 -3.97 -13.77
N SER A 102 -5.89 -5.17 -14.31
CA SER A 102 -4.81 -6.14 -14.54
C SER A 102 -3.79 -5.65 -15.58
N ALA A 103 -4.23 -4.90 -16.59
CA ALA A 103 -3.34 -4.31 -17.58
C ALA A 103 -2.36 -3.30 -16.96
N GLU A 104 -2.82 -2.48 -16.02
CA GLU A 104 -1.93 -1.61 -15.23
C GLU A 104 -0.96 -2.42 -14.36
N LEU A 105 -1.42 -3.51 -13.74
CA LEU A 105 -0.55 -4.38 -12.95
C LEU A 105 0.56 -5.00 -13.81
N GLU A 106 0.25 -5.46 -15.02
CA GLU A 106 1.23 -5.98 -15.97
C GLU A 106 2.28 -4.92 -16.34
N GLN A 107 1.86 -3.66 -16.52
CA GLN A 107 2.79 -2.54 -16.76
C GLN A 107 3.70 -2.29 -15.56
N MET A 108 3.16 -2.34 -14.34
CA MET A 108 3.93 -2.19 -13.10
C MET A 108 4.96 -3.33 -12.93
N ILE A 109 4.55 -4.58 -13.18
CA ILE A 109 5.41 -5.77 -13.19
C ILE A 109 6.56 -5.59 -14.18
N ALA A 110 6.26 -5.18 -15.41
CA ALA A 110 7.27 -4.94 -16.44
C ALA A 110 8.24 -3.82 -16.05
N ALA A 111 7.75 -2.74 -15.44
CA ALA A 111 8.59 -1.63 -14.96
C ALA A 111 9.52 -2.06 -13.82
N ARG A 112 9.02 -2.85 -12.87
CA ARG A 112 9.81 -3.49 -11.81
C ARG A 112 10.94 -4.33 -12.42
N ASP A 113 10.62 -5.20 -13.37
CA ASP A 113 11.60 -6.12 -13.98
C ASP A 113 12.69 -5.38 -14.74
N ARG A 114 12.33 -4.33 -15.48
CA ARG A 114 13.32 -3.46 -16.17
C ARG A 114 14.23 -2.72 -15.20
N SER A 115 13.69 -2.29 -14.07
CA SER A 115 14.41 -1.43 -13.12
C SER A 115 15.20 -2.21 -12.06
N GLY A 116 14.92 -3.51 -11.91
CA GLY A 116 15.60 -4.39 -10.93
C GLY A 116 15.27 -4.07 -9.48
N VAL A 117 14.18 -3.34 -9.21
CA VAL A 117 13.75 -2.95 -7.86
C VAL A 117 12.61 -3.84 -7.35
N HIS A 118 12.17 -3.60 -6.12
CA HIS A 118 11.06 -4.32 -5.52
C HIS A 118 9.75 -3.55 -5.66
N LEU A 119 8.66 -4.29 -5.92
CA LEU A 119 7.29 -3.81 -5.89
C LEU A 119 6.48 -4.73 -4.99
N THR A 120 5.77 -4.16 -4.01
CA THR A 120 4.85 -4.91 -3.14
C THR A 120 3.63 -4.07 -2.76
N THR A 121 2.60 -4.72 -2.26
CA THR A 121 1.36 -4.09 -1.80
C THR A 121 1.18 -4.31 -0.31
N PHE A 122 0.79 -3.28 0.41
CA PHE A 122 0.48 -3.35 1.83
C PHE A 122 -0.91 -3.96 2.09
N HIS A 123 -1.00 -5.29 2.03
CA HIS A 123 -2.19 -6.05 2.43
C HIS A 123 -2.27 -6.19 3.96
N ASN A 124 -2.63 -5.10 4.64
CA ASN A 124 -2.62 -5.03 6.11
C ASN A 124 -3.51 -6.10 6.78
N ARG A 125 -4.62 -6.49 6.15
CA ARG A 125 -5.57 -7.47 6.71
C ARG A 125 -5.09 -8.92 6.73
N ARG A 126 -3.92 -9.21 6.14
CA ARG A 126 -3.23 -10.49 6.33
C ARG A 126 -2.77 -10.70 7.77
N TRP A 127 -2.74 -9.62 8.56
CA TRP A 127 -2.25 -9.57 9.93
C TRP A 127 -3.35 -9.32 10.96
N ASP A 128 -4.61 -9.27 10.53
CA ASP A 128 -5.75 -9.17 11.45
C ASP A 128 -5.74 -10.43 12.35
N GLY A 129 -5.89 -10.25 13.67
CA GLY A 129 -5.68 -11.32 14.65
C GLY A 129 -6.69 -12.47 14.55
N ASP A 130 -7.93 -12.14 14.17
CA ASP A 130 -8.98 -13.10 13.84
C ASP A 130 -8.63 -13.92 12.60
N PHE A 131 -8.18 -13.28 11.53
CA PHE A 131 -7.74 -13.95 10.31
C PHE A 131 -6.54 -14.87 10.57
N LEU A 132 -5.53 -14.40 11.32
CA LEU A 132 -4.39 -15.23 11.71
C LEU A 132 -4.81 -16.44 12.56
N THR A 133 -5.87 -16.31 13.37
CA THR A 133 -6.42 -17.42 14.14
C THR A 133 -7.07 -18.44 13.22
N VAL A 134 -7.93 -18.01 12.30
CA VAL A 134 -8.56 -18.90 11.30
C VAL A 134 -7.49 -19.60 10.48
N ARG A 135 -6.48 -18.87 10.00
CA ARG A 135 -5.40 -19.43 9.20
C ARG A 135 -4.65 -20.54 9.94
N ARG A 136 -4.33 -20.36 11.23
CA ARG A 136 -3.70 -21.40 12.05
C ARG A 136 -4.56 -22.66 12.20
N VAL A 137 -5.88 -22.52 12.30
CA VAL A 137 -6.81 -23.67 12.38
C VAL A 137 -6.89 -24.43 11.04
N VAL A 138 -6.81 -23.70 9.92
CA VAL A 138 -6.72 -24.32 8.60
C VAL A 138 -5.39 -25.04 8.43
N GLU A 139 -4.27 -24.37 8.69
CA GLU A 139 -2.91 -24.91 8.58
C GLU A 139 -2.64 -26.08 9.53
N SER A 140 -3.36 -26.18 10.66
CA SER A 140 -3.23 -27.32 11.58
C SER A 140 -3.88 -28.60 11.04
N GLY A 141 -4.67 -28.53 9.96
CA GLY A 141 -5.41 -29.66 9.41
C GLY A 141 -6.60 -30.12 10.25
N GLN A 142 -6.95 -29.40 11.34
CA GLN A 142 -8.05 -29.78 12.25
C GLN A 142 -9.42 -29.80 11.58
N LEU A 143 -9.59 -29.09 10.47
CA LEU A 143 -10.83 -29.04 9.68
C LEU A 143 -10.89 -30.08 8.56
N GLY A 144 -9.80 -30.83 8.34
CA GLY A 144 -9.67 -31.70 7.16
C GLY A 144 -9.61 -30.89 5.86
N MET A 145 -10.21 -31.42 4.79
CA MET A 145 -10.24 -30.73 3.50
C MET A 145 -11.23 -29.56 3.53
N LEU A 146 -10.73 -28.36 3.25
CA LEU A 146 -11.59 -27.19 3.06
C LEU A 146 -12.56 -27.43 1.90
N TYR A 147 -13.86 -27.32 2.19
CA TYR A 147 -14.93 -27.47 1.21
C TYR A 147 -15.51 -26.13 0.76
N HIS A 148 -15.62 -25.16 1.67
CA HIS A 148 -16.26 -23.87 1.41
C HIS A 148 -15.64 -22.77 2.28
N ILE A 149 -15.46 -21.59 1.69
CA ILE A 149 -15.04 -20.37 2.38
C ILE A 149 -16.05 -19.28 2.02
N ASP A 150 -16.65 -18.69 3.04
CA ASP A 150 -17.45 -17.46 2.92
C ASP A 150 -16.72 -16.35 3.67
N SER A 151 -16.60 -15.19 3.02
CA SER A 151 -15.92 -14.03 3.59
C SER A 151 -16.63 -12.76 3.13
N ASN A 152 -17.18 -12.03 4.09
CA ASN A 152 -18.03 -10.88 3.85
C ASN A 152 -17.58 -9.69 4.69
N VAL A 153 -17.66 -8.50 4.09
CA VAL A 153 -17.52 -7.23 4.79
C VAL A 153 -18.78 -6.42 4.55
N THR A 154 -19.53 -6.18 5.61
CA THR A 154 -20.65 -5.25 5.58
C THR A 154 -20.17 -3.87 6.03
N TYR A 155 -20.34 -2.87 5.17
CA TYR A 155 -19.96 -1.50 5.47
C TYR A 155 -21.14 -0.56 5.21
N HIS A 156 -21.45 0.30 6.18
CA HIS A 156 -22.51 1.30 6.06
C HIS A 156 -21.97 2.67 6.46
N ALA A 157 -21.44 3.40 5.49
CA ALA A 157 -21.11 4.81 5.64
C ALA A 157 -21.16 5.54 4.30
N HIS A 158 -21.39 6.85 4.35
CA HIS A 158 -21.25 7.72 3.19
C HIS A 158 -19.77 7.88 2.85
N MET A 159 -19.36 7.33 1.71
CA MET A 159 -18.02 7.50 1.18
C MET A 159 -17.94 8.80 0.39
N GLY A 160 -17.11 9.74 0.85
CA GLY A 160 -16.84 11.00 0.15
C GLY A 160 -15.50 10.99 -0.59
N GLY A 161 -15.24 12.04 -1.36
CA GLY A 161 -13.98 12.26 -2.05
C GLY A 161 -13.73 11.26 -3.19
N TRP A 162 -12.50 10.78 -3.33
CA TRP A 162 -12.14 9.86 -4.42
C TRP A 162 -12.85 8.50 -4.33
N ARG A 163 -13.38 8.12 -3.15
CA ARG A 163 -14.15 6.87 -3.00
C ARG A 163 -15.57 6.95 -3.56
N SER A 164 -16.11 8.16 -3.78
CA SER A 164 -17.36 8.34 -4.53
C SER A 164 -17.14 8.41 -6.04
N ASP A 165 -15.89 8.49 -6.49
CA ASP A 165 -15.53 8.51 -7.90
C ASP A 165 -15.18 7.09 -8.36
N ARG A 166 -15.91 6.59 -9.35
CA ARG A 166 -15.74 5.22 -9.87
C ARG A 166 -14.36 5.03 -10.51
N ASP A 167 -13.87 6.02 -11.24
CA ASP A 167 -12.61 5.92 -11.96
C ASP A 167 -11.44 5.99 -10.98
N ALA A 168 -11.57 6.78 -9.90
CA ALA A 168 -10.57 6.85 -8.85
C ALA A 168 -10.53 5.61 -7.94
N MET A 169 -11.70 5.04 -7.61
CA MET A 169 -11.80 3.89 -6.70
C MET A 169 -11.69 2.53 -7.40
N GLY A 170 -12.18 2.41 -8.63
CA GLY A 170 -12.34 1.13 -9.36
C GLY A 170 -13.56 0.31 -8.93
N GLY A 171 -14.20 0.65 -7.80
CA GLY A 171 -15.36 -0.06 -7.25
C GLY A 171 -15.06 -0.82 -5.95
N TRP A 172 -16.12 -1.33 -5.32
CA TRP A 172 -16.02 -2.02 -4.01
C TRP A 172 -15.13 -3.26 -4.05
N MET A 173 -15.04 -3.93 -5.20
CA MET A 173 -14.13 -5.06 -5.38
C MET A 173 -12.65 -4.68 -5.23
N PHE A 174 -12.27 -3.44 -5.57
CA PHE A 174 -10.91 -2.97 -5.35
C PHE A 174 -10.70 -2.47 -3.92
N ASP A 175 -11.61 -1.67 -3.36
CA ASP A 175 -11.40 -1.10 -2.02
C ASP A 175 -11.48 -2.17 -0.91
N TRP A 176 -12.58 -2.92 -0.84
CA TRP A 176 -12.79 -3.93 0.21
C TRP A 176 -12.70 -5.36 -0.32
N GLY A 177 -13.17 -5.62 -1.54
CA GLY A 177 -13.11 -6.95 -2.15
C GLY A 177 -11.68 -7.49 -2.29
N SER A 178 -10.69 -6.61 -2.42
CA SER A 178 -9.27 -7.00 -2.48
C SER A 178 -8.80 -7.64 -1.19
N HIS A 179 -9.36 -7.26 -0.04
CA HIS A 179 -9.05 -7.90 1.24
C HIS A 179 -9.66 -9.28 1.35
N THR A 180 -10.96 -9.40 1.06
CA THR A 180 -11.70 -10.67 1.13
C THR A 180 -11.12 -11.68 0.14
N LEU A 181 -10.86 -11.28 -1.10
CA LEU A 181 -10.26 -12.16 -2.10
C LEU A 181 -8.84 -12.60 -1.72
N ASP A 182 -8.00 -11.68 -1.21
CA ASP A 182 -6.65 -12.00 -0.75
C ASP A 182 -6.67 -13.02 0.40
N GLN A 183 -7.55 -12.82 1.39
CA GLN A 183 -7.70 -13.76 2.51
C GLN A 183 -8.19 -15.14 2.03
N ILE A 184 -9.17 -15.19 1.12
CA ILE A 184 -9.65 -16.45 0.54
C ILE A 184 -8.52 -17.20 -0.16
N LEU A 185 -7.71 -16.50 -0.97
CA LEU A 185 -6.58 -17.11 -1.68
C LEU A 185 -5.54 -17.67 -0.71
N LEU A 186 -5.25 -16.96 0.38
CA LEU A 186 -4.31 -17.42 1.41
C LEU A 186 -4.82 -18.67 2.14
N LEU A 187 -6.11 -18.72 2.49
CA LEU A 187 -6.71 -19.89 3.14
C LEU A 187 -6.81 -21.09 2.19
N ALA A 188 -7.22 -20.87 0.95
CA ALA A 188 -7.35 -21.93 -0.05
C ALA A 188 -5.99 -22.53 -0.46
N SER A 189 -4.90 -21.79 -0.25
CA SER A 189 -3.54 -22.23 -0.56
C SER A 189 -2.79 -22.83 0.64
N ALA A 190 -3.36 -22.75 1.84
CA ALA A 190 -2.80 -23.37 3.04
C ALA A 190 -2.90 -24.89 2.91
N ARG A 191 -1.76 -25.58 2.99
CA ARG A 191 -1.66 -27.04 2.93
C ARG A 191 -1.42 -27.61 4.31
#